data_AF-A0A3D5RWW9-F1
#
_entry.id   AF-A0A3D5RWW9-F1
#
_cell.length_a   1.000
_cell.length_b   1.000
_cell.length_c   1.000
_cell.angle_alpha   90.00
_cell.angle_beta   90.00
_cell.angle_gamma   90.00
#
_symmetry.space_group_name_H-M   'P 1'
#
loop_
_entity.id
_entity.type
_entity.pdbx_description
1 polymer ?
#
loop_
_entity_poly.entity_id
_entity_poly.type
_entity_poly.pdbx_seq_one_letter_code
_entity_poly.pdbx_strand_id
1 'polypeptide(L)'
;MSDQKKVVLAFSGGLDTTYCAIYLKELGYEVHTVTVNTGGFDAEELASLEVKSKNLGAVSHQNVDATEEFYRKSIKYLIAGN
;
A
#
# COMPACT_ATOMS: atom_id res chain seq x y z
N MET A 1 20.68 12.49 18.02
CA MET A 1 20.10 11.66 16.94
C MET A 1 18.92 12.44 16.41
N SER A 2 18.91 12.82 15.14
CA SER A 2 17.71 13.44 14.55
C SER A 2 16.63 12.37 14.46
N ASP A 3 15.46 12.60 15.07
CA ASP A 3 14.31 11.74 14.85
C ASP A 3 13.98 11.71 13.35
N GLN A 4 14.16 10.55 12.71
CA GLN A 4 13.73 10.37 11.33
C GLN A 4 12.21 10.42 11.30
N LYS A 5 11.65 11.27 10.44
CA LYS A 5 10.20 11.39 10.30
C LYS A 5 9.65 10.12 9.66
N LYS A 6 8.60 9.57 10.26
CA LYS A 6 7.93 8.36 9.75
C LYS A 6 6.82 8.73 8.78
N VAL A 7 6.66 7.92 7.74
CA VAL A 7 5.55 8.05 6.79
C VAL A 7 4.99 6.68 6.45
N VAL A 8 3.67 6.58 6.38
CA VAL A 8 2.97 5.41 5.84
C VAL A 8 2.47 5.75 4.46
N LEU A 9 2.99 5.06 3.45
CA LEU A 9 2.65 5.23 2.04
C LEU A 9 1.67 4.15 1.61
N ALA A 10 0.49 4.55 1.14
CA ALA A 10 -0.38 3.66 0.37
C ALA A 10 0.36 3.26 -0.92
N PHE A 11 0.64 1.97 -1.09
CA PHE A 11 1.55 1.45 -2.11
C PHE A 11 0.83 0.45 -3.00
N SER A 12 0.62 0.79 -4.26
CA SER A 12 0.01 -0.11 -5.26
C SER A 12 1.05 -0.87 -6.08
N GLY A 13 2.34 -0.55 -5.92
CA GLY A 13 3.41 -1.05 -6.77
C GLY A 13 3.45 -0.42 -8.17
N GLY A 14 2.57 0.53 -8.48
CA GLY A 14 2.62 1.31 -9.72
C GLY A 14 3.83 2.24 -9.78
N LEU A 15 4.02 2.89 -10.94
CA LEU A 15 5.12 3.84 -11.16
C LEU A 15 5.13 4.96 -10.11
N ASP A 16 3.98 5.60 -9.88
CA ASP A 16 3.86 6.76 -9.00
C ASP A 16 4.22 6.40 -7.55
N THR A 17 3.64 5.33 -6.99
CA THR A 17 3.93 4.92 -5.61
C THR A 17 5.35 4.37 -5.46
N THR A 18 5.93 3.80 -6.53
CA THR A 18 7.34 3.39 -6.55
C THR A 18 8.26 4.61 -6.47
N TYR A 19 7.98 5.63 -7.27
CA TYR A 19 8.69 6.91 -7.24
C TYR A 19 8.58 7.57 -5.85
N CYS A 20 7.37 7.63 -5.28
CA CYS A 20 7.16 8.21 -3.94
C CYS A 20 7.95 7.47 -2.86
N ALA A 21 8.02 6.14 -2.90
CA ALA A 21 8.79 5.36 -1.92
C ALA A 21 10.28 5.73 -1.94
N ILE A 22 10.86 5.86 -3.14
CA ILE A 22 12.26 6.27 -3.33
C ILE A 22 12.44 7.72 -2.89
N TYR A 23 11.60 8.64 -3.38
CA TYR A 23 11.74 10.06 -3.13
C TYR A 23 11.59 10.42 -1.65
N LEU A 24 10.62 9.84 -0.93
CA LEU A 24 10.44 10.05 0.50
C LEU A 24 11.66 9.55 1.29
N LYS A 25 12.25 8.44 0.87
CA LYS A 25 13.49 7.93 1.48
C LYS A 25 14.68 8.88 1.23
N GLU A 26 14.83 9.42 0.03
CA GLU A 26 15.86 10.42 -0.29
C GLU A 26 15.70 11.71 0.54
N LEU A 27 14.46 12.09 0.86
CA LEU A 27 14.15 13.17 1.79
C LEU A 27 14.42 12.83 3.27
N GLY A 28 14.90 11.63 3.57
CA GLY A 28 15.30 11.20 4.91
C GLY A 28 14.16 10.65 5.77
N TYR A 29 13.04 10.23 5.17
CA TYR A 29 11.94 9.62 5.90
C TYR A 29 12.16 8.12 6.14
N GLU A 30 11.67 7.65 7.29
CA GLU A 30 11.43 6.24 7.57
C GLU A 30 10.12 5.83 6.88
N VAL A 31 10.23 5.24 5.69
CA VAL A 31 9.07 4.89 4.86
C VAL A 31 8.54 3.50 5.23
N HIS A 32 7.28 3.43 5.61
CA HIS A 32 6.49 2.19 5.72
C HIS A 32 5.46 2.18 4.61
N THR A 33 5.12 1.00 4.07
CA THR A 33 4.15 0.88 2.98
C THR A 33 2.99 -0.01 3.38
N VAL A 34 1.82 0.29 2.81
CA VAL A 34 0.60 -0.53 2.98
C VAL A 34 -0.09 -0.69 1.63
N THR A 35 -0.39 -1.93 1.26
CA THR A 35 -1.35 -2.24 0.18
C THR A 35 -2.70 -2.56 0.82
N VAL A 36 -3.79 -1.98 0.33
CA VAL A 36 -5.15 -2.33 0.75
C VAL A 36 -5.80 -3.12 -0.38
N ASN A 37 -6.00 -4.42 -0.17
CA ASN A 37 -6.69 -5.27 -1.14
C ASN A 37 -8.21 -5.10 -1.00
N THR A 38 -8.85 -4.55 -2.02
CA THR A 38 -10.31 -4.41 -2.10
C THR A 38 -10.94 -5.45 -3.03
N GLY A 39 -10.27 -6.60 -3.23
CA GLY A 39 -10.64 -7.66 -4.15
C GLY A 39 -9.95 -7.58 -5.53
N GLY A 40 -8.90 -6.76 -5.65
CA GLY A 40 -8.21 -6.48 -6.92
C GLY A 40 -6.85 -7.16 -7.08
N PHE A 41 -6.39 -7.89 -6.06
CA PHE A 41 -5.10 -8.57 -6.07
C PHE A 41 -5.24 -10.03 -5.64
N ASP A 42 -4.50 -10.91 -6.29
CA ASP A 42 -4.29 -12.28 -5.82
C ASP A 42 -3.11 -12.39 -4.83
N ALA A 43 -2.91 -13.60 -4.29
CA ALA A 43 -1.86 -13.84 -3.31
C ALA A 43 -0.43 -13.68 -3.87
N GLU A 44 -0.22 -14.00 -5.15
CA GLU A 44 1.09 -13.90 -5.80
C GLU A 44 1.45 -12.43 -6.06
N GLU A 45 0.47 -11.64 -6.50
CA GLU A 45 0.60 -10.19 -6.67
C GLU A 45 0.91 -9.52 -5.33
N LEU A 46 0.20 -9.84 -4.26
CA LEU A 46 0.45 -9.29 -2.91
C LEU A 46 1.85 -9.65 -2.39
N ALA A 47 2.31 -10.88 -2.63
CA ALA A 47 3.68 -11.28 -2.29
C ALA A 47 4.73 -10.51 -3.10
N SER A 48 4.46 -10.29 -4.40
CA SER A 48 5.34 -9.51 -5.27
C SER A 48 5.46 -8.05 -4.83
N LEU A 49 4.35 -7.45 -4.35
CA LEU A 49 4.32 -6.08 -3.82
C LEU A 49 5.15 -5.94 -2.55
N GLU A 50 5.08 -6.93 -1.65
CA GLU A 50 5.90 -6.96 -0.44
C GLU A 50 7.39 -6.99 -0.77
N VAL A 51 7.79 -7.87 -1.68
CA VAL A 51 9.18 -7.97 -2.15
C VAL A 51 9.62 -6.67 -2.81
N LYS A 52 8.80 -6.11 -3.71
CA LYS A 52 9.09 -4.84 -4.39
C LYS A 52 9.26 -3.71 -3.38
N SER A 53 8.36 -3.57 -2.42
CA SER A 53 8.45 -2.53 -1.39
C SER A 53 9.73 -2.64 -0.56
N LYS A 54 10.12 -3.86 -0.17
CA LYS A 54 11.37 -4.10 0.58
C LYS A 54 12.59 -3.73 -0.27
N ASN A 55 12.61 -4.09 -1.55
CA ASN A 55 13.71 -3.76 -2.47
C ASN A 55 13.88 -2.24 -2.67
N LEU A 56 12.81 -1.46 -2.56
CA LEU A 56 12.85 0.00 -2.60
C LEU A 56 13.34 0.63 -1.29
N GLY A 57 13.51 -0.18 -0.24
CA GLY A 57 14.03 0.22 1.06
C GLY A 57 12.97 0.75 2.03
N ALA A 58 11.71 0.33 1.90
CA ALA A 58 10.73 0.51 2.95
C ALA A 58 11.14 -0.30 4.20
N VAL A 59 10.89 0.26 5.39
CA VAL A 59 11.19 -0.38 6.68
C VAL A 59 10.22 -1.50 6.99
N SER A 60 8.96 -1.36 6.59
CA SER A 60 7.98 -2.43 6.65
C SER A 60 6.97 -2.32 5.53
N HIS A 61 6.33 -3.45 5.22
CA HIS A 61 5.20 -3.53 4.31
C HIS A 61 4.07 -4.33 4.97
N GLN A 62 2.82 -3.96 4.72
CA GLN A 62 1.65 -4.71 5.13
C GLN A 62 0.63 -4.79 3.99
N ASN A 63 0.05 -5.97 3.80
CA ASN A 63 -1.11 -6.18 2.96
C ASN A 63 -2.35 -6.26 3.87
N VAL A 64 -3.29 -5.34 3.70
CA VAL A 64 -4.55 -5.29 4.45
C VAL A 64 -5.67 -5.78 3.54
N ASP A 65 -6.35 -6.86 3.92
CA ASP A 65 -7.56 -7.30 3.24
C ASP A 65 -8.75 -6.46 3.71
N ALA A 66 -9.33 -5.71 2.78
CA ALA A 66 -10.52 -4.88 2.98
C ALA A 66 -11.66 -5.28 2.06
N THR A 67 -11.61 -6.47 1.44
CA THR A 67 -12.58 -6.93 0.44
C THR A 67 -14.02 -6.93 0.99
N GLU A 68 -14.21 -7.52 2.17
CA GLU A 68 -15.53 -7.59 2.82
C GLU A 68 -16.03 -6.20 3.27
N GLU A 69 -15.14 -5.38 3.81
CA GLU A 69 -15.50 -4.02 4.24
C GLU A 69 -15.91 -3.15 3.05
N PHE A 70 -15.14 -3.23 1.96
CA PHE A 70 -15.42 -2.51 0.72
C PHE A 70 -16.74 -2.95 0.09
N TYR A 71 -17.03 -4.26 0.10
CA TYR A 71 -18.32 -4.76 -0.35
C TYR A 71 -19.47 -4.20 0.50
N ARG A 72 -19.39 -4.32 1.83
CA ARG A 72 -20.45 -3.91 2.74
C ARG A 72 -20.73 -2.42 2.75
N LYS A 73 -19.70 -1.58 2.63
CA LYS A 73 -19.80 -0.12 2.72
C LYS A 73 -20.06 0.57 1.39
N SER A 74 -19.60 0.00 0.28
CA SER A 74 -19.64 0.68 -1.02
C SER A 74 -20.42 -0.14 -2.05
N ILE A 75 -19.96 -1.35 -2.37
CA ILE A 75 -20.49 -2.12 -3.50
C ILE A 75 -21.95 -2.52 -3.29
N LYS A 76 -22.34 -2.95 -2.08
CA LYS A 76 -23.72 -3.32 -1.76
C LYS A 76 -24.72 -2.20 -2.08
N TYR A 77 -24.39 -0.96 -1.73
CA TYR A 77 -25.27 0.19 -1.99
C TYR A 77 -25.22 0.64 -3.44
N LEU A 78 -24.07 0.50 -4.11
CA LEU A 78 -23.95 0.76 -5.54
C LEU A 78 -24.85 -0.18 -6.36
N ILE A 79 -24.90 -1.47 -5.99
CA ILE A 79 -25.79 -2.45 -6.62
C ILE A 79 -27.25 -2.15 -6.29
N ALA A 80 -27.59 -1.86 -5.02
CA ALA A 80 -28.97 -1.61 -4.61
C ALA A 80 -29.56 -0.30 -5.17
N GLY A 81 -28.71 0.65 -5.56
CA GLY A 81 -29.12 1.92 -6.15
C GLY A 81 -29.24 1.92 -7.68
N ASN A 82 -28.90 0.81 -8.35
CA ASN A 82 -29.05 0.60 -9.79
C ASN A 82 -30.33 -0.21 -10.07
#